data_AF-A0A834ZMQ8-F1
#
_entry.id   AF-A0A834ZMQ8-F1
#
_cell.length_a   1.000
_cell.length_b   1.000
_cell.length_c   1.000
_cell.angle_alpha   90.00
_cell.angle_beta   90.00
_cell.angle_gamma   90.00
#
_symmetry.space_group_name_H-M   'P 1'
#
loop_
_entity.id
_entity.type
_entity.pdbx_description
1 polymer ?
#
loop_
_entity_poly.entity_id
_entity_poly.type
_entity_poly.pdbx_seq_one_letter_code
_entity_poly.pdbx_strand_id
1 'polypeptide(L)'
;MTLQRRVIANGLSIAHAATDFLWAVNEPSQLMRRLDSSENEVSLSWVFELKLDNVFPDYNILAIFKRCSQIMCRSTGVALASLNRETTSLGVQITEGAGKLPKVVLTSVHGSEAEIYLFGGCITSWKVANGKDLLFVRPDAVFNGQKPISGGLPHCFPQFGPGPMQQHGFARNMNWSIVDSENVEGNPVITLELKDGPYSRSMWDFSFKALYKVILNSKSLSTELIITNTDKKPFSFSTALHTYFRASVTGASVKGLKGCKYLNKDPDPTNPLESKEDRDVVTFPGFVDCVYLDAPTELLLDNGLGDTISIRNTNWSDAVLWNPHLQMEACYRDFVCVENAKIGNVQLEPEQSWTAEQHLSIG
;
A
#
# COMPACT_ATOMS: atom_id res chain seq x y z
N MET A 1 -8.69 43.03 1.99
CA MET A 1 -7.75 42.04 2.56
C MET A 1 -8.30 40.61 2.45
N THR A 2 -8.98 40.25 1.35
CA THR A 2 -9.67 38.95 1.19
C THR A 2 -9.54 38.35 -0.22
N LEU A 3 -8.65 38.87 -1.07
CA LEU A 3 -8.38 38.32 -2.41
C LEU A 3 -7.02 37.61 -2.53
N GLN A 4 -6.05 37.92 -1.66
CA GLN A 4 -4.69 37.36 -1.72
C GLN A 4 -4.57 35.92 -1.17
N ARG A 5 -5.48 35.47 -0.29
CA ARG A 5 -5.43 34.09 0.27
C ARG A 5 -5.98 33.01 -0.67
N ARG A 6 -6.81 33.37 -1.66
CA ARG A 6 -7.35 32.42 -2.65
C ARG A 6 -6.36 32.07 -3.77
N VAL A 7 -5.44 32.96 -4.09
CA VAL A 7 -4.43 32.75 -5.15
C VAL A 7 -3.30 31.82 -4.69
N ILE A 8 -2.93 31.88 -3.40
CA ILE A 8 -1.87 31.04 -2.81
C ILE A 8 -2.28 29.56 -2.74
N ALA A 9 -3.55 29.27 -2.43
CA ALA A 9 -4.06 27.89 -2.38
C ALA A 9 -4.14 27.23 -3.77
N ASN A 10 -4.50 28.00 -4.81
CA ASN A 10 -4.57 27.49 -6.19
C ASN A 10 -3.18 27.31 -6.82
N GLY A 11 -2.20 28.16 -6.49
CA GLY A 11 -0.81 28.01 -6.97
C GLY A 11 -0.11 26.77 -6.42
N LEU A 12 -0.32 26.43 -5.14
CA LEU A 12 0.23 25.21 -4.53
C LEU A 12 -0.41 23.94 -5.11
N SER A 13 -1.69 23.97 -5.47
CA SER A 13 -2.40 22.83 -6.07
C SER A 13 -1.92 22.53 -7.50
N ILE A 14 -1.64 23.57 -8.30
CA ILE A 14 -1.12 23.41 -9.67
C ILE A 14 0.34 22.91 -9.65
N ALA A 15 1.15 23.35 -8.68
CA ALA A 15 2.52 22.87 -8.52
C ALA A 15 2.60 21.38 -8.14
N HIS A 16 1.73 20.92 -7.22
CA HIS A 16 1.66 19.50 -6.85
C HIS A 16 1.14 18.62 -8.01
N ALA A 17 0.13 19.08 -8.74
CA ALA A 17 -0.40 18.33 -9.90
C ALA A 17 0.63 18.22 -11.05
N ALA A 18 1.46 19.24 -11.27
CA ALA A 18 2.51 19.22 -12.27
C ALA A 18 3.68 18.29 -11.89
N THR A 19 4.03 18.20 -10.61
CA THR A 19 5.06 17.25 -10.12
C THR A 19 4.57 15.80 -10.16
N ASP A 20 3.30 15.54 -9.88
CA ASP A 20 2.74 14.19 -9.93
C ASP A 20 2.56 13.68 -11.38
N PHE A 21 2.21 14.56 -12.32
CA PHE A 21 2.11 14.21 -13.75
C PHE A 21 3.49 13.97 -14.39
N LEU A 22 4.54 14.69 -13.96
CA LEU A 22 5.90 14.48 -14.45
C LEU A 22 6.60 13.27 -13.80
N TRP A 23 6.15 12.84 -12.62
CA TRP A 23 6.68 11.65 -11.94
C TRP A 23 6.03 10.34 -12.44
N ALA A 24 4.81 10.40 -12.97
CA ALA A 24 4.10 9.24 -13.52
C ALA A 24 4.49 8.87 -14.96
N VAL A 25 5.17 9.75 -15.72
CA VAL A 25 5.27 9.61 -17.20
C VAL A 25 6.69 9.37 -17.73
N ASN A 26 7.74 9.40 -16.92
CA ASN A 26 9.11 9.23 -17.45
C ASN A 26 9.62 7.78 -17.35
N GLU A 27 9.50 7.06 -18.47
CA GLU A 27 10.38 5.95 -18.81
C GLU A 27 11.81 6.44 -19.08
N PRO A 28 12.86 5.91 -18.45
CA PRO A 28 14.26 6.27 -18.75
C PRO A 28 14.79 5.69 -20.09
N SER A 29 13.93 5.10 -20.93
CA SER A 29 14.34 4.36 -22.13
C SER A 29 14.36 5.20 -23.42
N GLN A 30 13.69 6.37 -23.45
CA GLN A 30 13.51 7.18 -24.67
C GLN A 30 14.43 8.41 -24.76
N LEU A 31 15.20 8.74 -23.71
CA LEU A 31 16.13 9.89 -23.71
C LEU A 31 17.57 9.53 -24.14
N MET A 32 17.83 8.29 -24.56
CA MET A 32 19.17 7.74 -24.84
C MET A 32 19.45 7.53 -26.34
N ARG A 33 18.96 8.43 -27.21
CA ARG A 33 19.28 8.36 -28.66
C ARG A 33 19.74 9.65 -29.35
N ARG A 34 20.05 10.71 -28.61
CA ARG A 34 20.69 11.90 -29.21
C ARG A 34 21.60 12.63 -28.24
N LEU A 35 22.71 12.03 -27.84
CA LEU A 35 23.92 12.76 -27.44
C LEU A 35 25.11 11.86 -27.76
N ASP A 36 25.61 11.96 -28.99
CA ASP A 36 26.96 11.53 -29.33
C ASP A 36 27.78 12.81 -29.60
N SER A 37 29.04 12.74 -29.19
CA SER A 37 30.13 13.71 -29.36
C SER A 37 30.20 14.95 -28.44
N SER A 38 31.37 15.06 -27.81
CA SER A 38 32.00 16.19 -27.10
C SER A 38 31.60 16.45 -25.64
N GLU A 39 32.56 16.08 -24.78
CA GLU A 39 32.94 16.65 -23.48
C GLU A 39 32.06 17.80 -22.94
N ASN A 40 31.26 17.50 -21.91
CA ASN A 40 31.14 18.28 -20.68
C ASN A 40 30.13 17.58 -19.74
N GLU A 41 30.62 17.09 -18.59
CA GLU A 41 29.78 16.68 -17.47
C GLU A 41 29.10 17.91 -16.86
N VAL A 42 27.86 18.19 -17.29
CA VAL A 42 26.97 19.09 -16.56
C VAL A 42 26.02 18.22 -15.75
N SER A 43 26.19 18.20 -14.44
CA SER A 43 25.31 17.51 -13.50
C SER A 43 23.86 17.97 -13.70
N LEU A 44 22.95 17.02 -13.93
CA LEU A 44 21.50 17.22 -14.07
C LEU A 44 20.88 17.97 -12.86
N SER A 45 21.54 17.99 -11.70
CA SER A 45 21.11 18.76 -10.54
C SER A 45 21.10 20.28 -10.80
N TRP A 46 22.09 20.79 -11.55
CA TRP A 46 22.27 22.22 -11.79
C TRP A 46 21.27 22.78 -12.80
N VAL A 47 20.90 21.98 -13.80
CA VAL A 47 19.92 22.37 -14.83
C VAL A 47 18.50 22.43 -14.25
N PHE A 48 18.21 21.62 -13.22
CA PHE A 48 16.96 21.66 -12.46
C PHE A 48 16.90 22.86 -11.49
N GLU A 49 18.02 23.18 -10.81
CA GLU A 49 18.13 24.31 -9.88
C GLU A 49 17.91 25.67 -10.57
N LEU A 50 18.51 25.89 -11.75
CA LEU A 50 18.38 27.17 -12.48
C LEU A 50 16.98 27.45 -13.04
N LYS A 51 16.12 26.44 -13.17
CA LYS A 51 14.76 26.60 -13.73
C LYS A 51 13.71 26.91 -12.68
N LEU A 52 13.91 26.52 -11.42
CA LEU A 52 12.95 26.77 -10.33
C LEU A 52 13.17 28.14 -9.67
N ASP A 53 14.42 28.59 -9.53
CA ASP A 53 14.74 29.91 -8.95
C ASP A 53 14.26 31.07 -9.84
N ASN A 54 14.16 30.86 -11.16
CA ASN A 54 13.60 31.85 -12.10
C ASN A 54 12.07 32.00 -12.01
N VAL A 55 11.37 31.10 -11.31
CA VAL A 55 9.90 31.11 -11.20
C VAL A 55 9.44 31.64 -9.85
N PHE A 56 10.25 31.51 -8.78
CA PHE A 56 9.90 31.94 -7.42
C PHE A 56 11.11 32.53 -6.65
N PRO A 57 11.52 33.78 -6.93
CA PRO A 57 12.75 34.37 -6.37
C PRO A 57 12.72 34.64 -4.85
N ASP A 58 11.56 34.57 -4.20
CA ASP A 58 11.38 34.88 -2.78
C ASP A 58 11.42 33.65 -1.84
N TYR A 59 11.60 32.44 -2.37
CA TYR A 59 11.62 31.21 -1.57
C TYR A 59 13.02 30.57 -1.54
N ASN A 60 13.61 30.50 -0.35
CA ASN A 60 14.88 29.79 -0.14
C ASN A 60 14.64 28.26 -0.10
N ILE A 61 14.34 27.69 -1.26
CA ILE A 61 14.05 26.26 -1.49
C ILE A 61 15.23 25.39 -1.03
N LEU A 62 16.45 25.90 -1.14
CA LEU A 62 17.69 25.24 -0.70
C LEU A 62 17.71 24.96 0.83
N ALA A 63 17.11 25.84 1.63
CA ALA A 63 17.03 25.67 3.08
C ALA A 63 15.99 24.61 3.49
N ILE A 64 14.89 24.50 2.75
CA ILE A 64 13.82 23.52 2.98
C ILE A 64 14.31 22.10 2.62
N PHE A 65 14.95 21.95 1.46
CA PHE A 65 15.52 20.66 1.02
C PHE A 65 16.60 20.14 1.97
N LYS A 66 17.52 21.02 2.43
CA LYS A 66 18.56 20.64 3.38
C LYS A 66 18.00 20.24 4.75
N ARG A 67 16.89 20.84 5.20
CA ARG A 67 16.21 20.45 6.45
C ARG A 67 15.50 19.10 6.32
N CYS A 68 14.80 18.83 5.22
CA CYS A 68 14.12 17.55 4.98
C CYS A 68 15.12 16.38 4.84
N SER A 69 16.24 16.60 4.14
CA SER A 69 17.31 15.59 3.99
C SER A 69 18.00 15.26 5.32
N GLN A 70 18.27 16.26 6.16
CA GLN A 70 18.89 16.04 7.48
C GLN A 70 17.95 15.35 8.49
N ILE A 71 16.63 15.52 8.37
CA ILE A 71 15.64 14.86 9.23
C ILE A 71 15.43 13.40 8.82
N MET A 72 15.39 13.09 7.52
CA MET A 72 15.27 11.70 7.04
C MET A 72 16.51 10.83 7.37
N CYS A 73 17.69 11.44 7.49
CA CYS A 73 18.92 10.70 7.75
C CYS A 73 19.11 10.32 9.24
N ARG A 74 18.29 10.84 10.16
CA ARG A 74 18.41 10.58 11.61
C ARG A 74 17.38 9.59 12.17
N SER A 75 16.39 9.17 11.38
CA SER A 75 15.31 8.26 11.81
C SER A 75 15.58 6.77 11.54
N THR A 76 16.70 6.42 10.91
CA THR A 76 17.08 5.02 10.63
C THR A 76 17.46 4.22 11.88
N GLY A 77 17.64 4.87 13.04
CA GLY A 77 18.13 4.23 14.27
C GLY A 77 17.08 3.79 15.30
N VAL A 78 15.77 3.95 15.06
CA VAL A 78 14.75 3.76 16.13
C VAL A 78 13.81 2.56 15.91
N ALA A 79 13.89 1.84 14.78
CA ALA A 79 12.95 0.75 14.48
C ALA A 79 13.31 -0.63 15.10
N LEU A 80 14.46 -0.77 15.79
CA LEU A 80 14.92 -2.08 16.32
C LEU A 80 14.78 -2.24 17.84
N ALA A 81 14.33 -1.21 18.57
CA ALA A 81 14.22 -1.30 20.02
C ALA A 81 12.79 -1.71 20.41
N SER A 82 12.52 -3.01 20.54
CA SER A 82 11.54 -3.58 21.52
C SER A 82 11.52 -5.11 21.62
N LEU A 83 12.07 -5.88 20.68
CA LEU A 83 12.24 -7.34 20.86
C LEU A 83 13.71 -7.72 20.70
N ASN A 84 14.35 -8.18 21.78
CA ASN A 84 15.64 -8.86 21.69
C ASN A 84 15.47 -10.06 20.72
N ARG A 85 16.50 -10.35 19.92
CA ARG A 85 16.53 -11.52 19.00
C ARG A 85 16.24 -12.87 19.68
N GLU A 86 16.23 -12.92 21.01
CA GLU A 86 16.01 -14.13 21.82
C GLU A 86 14.54 -14.33 22.27
N THR A 87 13.61 -13.40 22.01
CA THR A 87 12.22 -13.46 22.51
C THR A 87 11.13 -13.68 21.46
N THR A 88 11.46 -13.98 20.20
CA THR A 88 10.43 -14.33 19.20
C THR A 88 9.88 -15.73 19.42
N SER A 89 8.56 -15.90 19.28
CA SER A 89 7.88 -17.19 19.39
C SER A 89 8.32 -18.19 18.30
N LEU A 90 8.03 -19.47 18.51
CA LEU A 90 8.32 -20.53 17.54
C LEU A 90 7.69 -20.19 16.18
N GLY A 91 8.46 -20.36 15.10
CA GLY A 91 8.00 -20.05 13.74
C GLY A 91 7.97 -18.56 13.42
N VAL A 92 8.52 -17.68 14.26
CA VAL A 92 8.72 -16.25 13.98
C VAL A 92 10.21 -15.95 13.92
N GLN A 93 10.69 -15.44 12.80
CA GLN A 93 12.08 -15.06 12.61
C GLN A 93 12.21 -13.62 12.10
N ILE A 94 12.97 -12.78 12.80
CA ILE A 94 13.34 -11.45 12.30
C ILE A 94 14.65 -11.56 11.52
N THR A 95 14.66 -11.09 10.28
CA THR A 95 15.81 -11.16 9.39
C THR A 95 15.89 -9.93 8.47
N GLU A 96 16.94 -9.83 7.67
CA GLU A 96 17.07 -8.83 6.61
C GLU A 96 16.50 -9.37 5.29
N GLY A 97 15.66 -8.57 4.65
CA GLY A 97 15.11 -8.83 3.32
C GLY A 97 15.89 -8.14 2.20
N ALA A 98 15.24 -8.02 1.05
CA ALA A 98 15.72 -7.24 -0.07
C ALA A 98 16.02 -5.79 0.37
N GLY A 99 17.10 -5.23 -0.17
CA GLY A 99 17.57 -3.89 0.16
C GLY A 99 17.91 -3.67 1.64
N LYS A 100 18.20 -4.76 2.38
CA LYS A 100 18.55 -4.74 3.82
C LYS A 100 17.44 -4.18 4.71
N LEU A 101 16.20 -4.18 4.23
CA LEU A 101 15.06 -3.79 5.07
C LEU A 101 14.74 -4.91 6.07
N PRO A 102 14.46 -4.58 7.34
CA PRO A 102 14.02 -5.56 8.31
C PRO A 102 12.69 -6.21 7.88
N LYS A 103 12.64 -7.54 7.96
CA LYS A 103 11.43 -8.32 7.73
C LYS A 103 11.25 -9.40 8.80
N VAL A 104 10.00 -9.81 8.97
CA VAL A 104 9.60 -10.99 9.73
C VAL A 104 9.30 -12.10 8.72
N VAL A 105 9.79 -13.31 9.01
CA VAL A 105 9.40 -14.54 8.33
C VAL A 105 8.61 -15.37 9.33
N LEU A 106 7.38 -15.68 8.97
CA LEU A 106 6.54 -16.63 9.68
C LEU A 106 6.66 -17.99 9.00
N THR A 107 6.84 -19.06 9.77
CA THR A 107 6.87 -20.44 9.29
C THR A 107 5.95 -21.29 10.15
N SER A 108 4.84 -21.75 9.56
CA SER A 108 3.93 -22.69 10.22
C SER A 108 4.57 -24.07 10.37
N VAL A 109 4.15 -24.84 11.37
CA VAL A 109 4.61 -26.23 11.57
C VAL A 109 4.28 -27.17 10.39
N HIS A 110 3.39 -26.74 9.49
CA HIS A 110 2.99 -27.48 8.30
C HIS A 110 3.69 -27.00 7.02
N GLY A 111 4.69 -26.12 7.12
CA GLY A 111 5.56 -25.71 6.01
C GLY A 111 5.06 -24.53 5.17
N SER A 112 3.91 -23.93 5.49
CA SER A 112 3.55 -22.62 4.92
C SER A 112 4.42 -21.52 5.51
N GLU A 113 4.78 -20.53 4.69
CA GLU A 113 5.60 -19.38 5.06
C GLU A 113 4.94 -18.05 4.67
N ALA A 114 5.19 -17.00 5.44
CA ALA A 114 4.83 -15.63 5.07
C ALA A 114 5.98 -14.67 5.36
N GLU A 115 6.19 -13.69 4.48
CA GLU A 115 7.18 -12.63 4.69
C GLU A 115 6.49 -11.29 4.90
N ILE A 116 6.86 -10.57 5.97
CA ILE A 116 6.30 -9.26 6.33
C ILE A 116 7.43 -8.25 6.50
N TYR A 117 7.51 -7.24 5.63
CA TYR A 117 8.45 -6.15 5.80
C TYR A 117 7.93 -5.18 6.86
N LEU A 118 8.80 -4.79 7.80
CA LEU A 118 8.44 -3.79 8.82
C LEU A 118 8.19 -2.42 8.18
N PHE A 119 8.90 -2.11 7.09
CA PHE A 119 8.57 -0.97 6.26
C PHE A 119 7.21 -1.19 5.58
N GLY A 120 6.26 -0.32 5.92
CA GLY A 120 4.89 -0.36 5.47
C GLY A 120 4.01 -1.42 6.11
N GLY A 121 4.53 -2.24 7.04
CA GLY A 121 3.80 -3.37 7.63
C GLY A 121 3.35 -4.39 6.56
N CYS A 122 4.05 -4.44 5.44
CA CYS A 122 3.56 -5.05 4.21
C CYS A 122 3.88 -6.56 4.18
N ILE A 123 2.85 -7.39 4.07
CA ILE A 123 3.00 -8.82 3.78
C ILE A 123 3.34 -8.96 2.30
N THR A 124 4.54 -9.43 1.97
CA THR A 124 5.04 -9.48 0.58
C THR A 124 5.02 -10.87 -0.04
N SER A 125 4.88 -11.93 0.77
CA SER A 125 4.88 -13.31 0.31
C SER A 125 3.97 -14.14 1.21
N TRP A 126 3.22 -15.06 0.63
CA TRP A 126 2.51 -16.12 1.33
C TRP A 126 2.65 -17.41 0.52
N LYS A 127 3.56 -18.28 0.97
CA LYS A 127 3.85 -19.57 0.36
C LYS A 127 3.13 -20.66 1.10
N VAL A 128 2.41 -21.51 0.37
CA VAL A 128 1.87 -22.74 0.94
C VAL A 128 2.94 -23.83 0.92
N ALA A 129 2.70 -24.97 1.60
CA ALA A 129 3.72 -25.99 1.87
C ALA A 129 4.46 -26.54 0.63
N ASN A 130 3.87 -26.43 -0.57
CA ASN A 130 4.51 -26.84 -1.83
C ASN A 130 5.43 -25.75 -2.43
N GLY A 131 5.65 -24.64 -1.73
CA GLY A 131 6.49 -23.51 -2.16
C GLY A 131 5.82 -22.50 -3.09
N LYS A 132 4.56 -22.73 -3.51
CA LYS A 132 3.81 -21.78 -4.35
C LYS A 132 3.45 -20.53 -3.55
N ASP A 133 3.94 -19.38 -4.01
CA ASP A 133 3.59 -18.07 -3.45
C ASP A 133 2.30 -17.55 -4.08
N LEU A 134 1.30 -17.28 -3.26
CA LEU A 134 -0.01 -16.80 -3.68
C LEU A 134 -0.06 -15.28 -3.81
N LEU A 135 0.96 -14.57 -3.34
CA LEU A 135 1.08 -13.12 -3.47
C LEU A 135 2.05 -12.74 -4.58
N PHE A 136 1.85 -11.55 -5.11
CA PHE A 136 2.68 -10.98 -6.16
C PHE A 136 3.37 -9.71 -5.67
N VAL A 137 4.69 -9.68 -5.82
CA VAL A 137 5.47 -8.45 -5.77
C VAL A 137 6.00 -8.17 -7.16
N ARG A 138 5.83 -6.92 -7.61
CA ARG A 138 6.27 -6.52 -8.94
C ARG A 138 7.78 -6.70 -9.10
N PRO A 139 8.27 -7.11 -10.29
CA PRO A 139 9.70 -7.25 -10.53
C PRO A 139 10.50 -5.94 -10.35
N ASP A 140 9.84 -4.79 -10.52
CA ASP A 140 10.44 -3.45 -10.37
C ASP A 140 10.21 -2.83 -8.98
N ALA A 141 9.71 -3.62 -8.01
CA ALA A 141 9.57 -3.18 -6.63
C ALA A 141 10.94 -2.82 -6.04
N VAL A 142 11.02 -1.63 -5.44
CA VAL A 142 12.25 -1.14 -4.80
C VAL A 142 12.12 -1.26 -3.29
N PHE A 143 13.07 -1.94 -2.67
CA PHE A 143 13.12 -2.17 -1.23
C PHE A 143 14.13 -1.24 -0.57
N ASN A 144 13.89 0.07 -0.59
CA ASN A 144 14.82 1.06 -0.03
C ASN A 144 14.25 1.85 1.17
N GLY A 145 13.01 1.57 1.57
CA GLY A 145 12.34 2.26 2.67
C GLY A 145 11.98 3.73 2.39
N GLN A 146 12.03 4.15 1.12
CA GLN A 146 11.70 5.53 0.72
C GLN A 146 10.35 5.62 -0.01
N LYS A 147 9.96 4.55 -0.71
CA LYS A 147 8.67 4.44 -1.38
C LYS A 147 7.98 3.11 -1.03
N PRO A 148 6.64 3.03 -1.13
CA PRO A 148 5.90 1.82 -0.79
C PRO A 148 6.39 0.62 -1.61
N ILE A 149 6.40 -0.56 -0.98
CA ILE A 149 6.67 -1.82 -1.67
C ILE A 149 5.53 -2.05 -2.67
N SER A 150 5.89 -2.28 -3.94
CA SER A 150 4.94 -2.43 -5.04
C SER A 150 4.50 -3.89 -5.18
N GLY A 151 3.55 -4.29 -4.33
CA GLY A 151 2.97 -5.63 -4.29
C GLY A 151 2.74 -6.13 -2.88
N GLY A 152 2.31 -7.39 -2.73
CA GLY A 152 1.93 -7.96 -1.44
C GLY A 152 0.60 -7.38 -0.94
N LEU A 153 0.53 -6.99 0.34
CA LEU A 153 -0.62 -6.34 0.97
C LEU A 153 -0.25 -4.95 1.50
N PRO A 154 -0.10 -3.92 0.64
CA PRO A 154 0.12 -2.55 1.09
C PRO A 154 -1.10 -1.99 1.83
N HIS A 155 -0.85 -1.29 2.94
CA HIS A 155 -1.88 -0.53 3.65
C HIS A 155 -2.18 0.80 2.96
N CYS A 156 -3.44 1.01 2.60
CA CYS A 156 -3.97 2.34 2.28
C CYS A 156 -4.56 2.91 3.58
N PHE A 157 -3.90 3.86 4.24
CA PHE A 157 -4.42 4.48 5.46
C PHE A 157 -3.67 5.81 5.71
N PRO A 158 -4.37 6.88 6.16
CA PRO A 158 -5.79 6.99 6.52
C PRO A 158 -6.71 7.38 5.36
N GLN A 159 -6.25 7.18 4.12
CA GLN A 159 -6.96 7.54 2.91
C GLN A 159 -6.83 6.41 1.89
N PHE A 160 -7.92 6.04 1.23
CA PHE A 160 -7.91 5.26 0.00
C PHE A 160 -7.95 6.18 -1.22
N GLY A 161 -7.13 5.89 -2.23
CA GLY A 161 -7.09 6.66 -3.48
C GLY A 161 -6.51 8.07 -3.34
N PRO A 162 -6.72 8.95 -4.34
CA PRO A 162 -6.29 10.33 -4.30
C PRO A 162 -7.09 11.16 -3.28
N GLY A 163 -6.52 12.27 -2.81
CA GLY A 163 -7.16 13.13 -1.80
C GLY A 163 -6.22 14.20 -1.25
N PRO A 164 -6.49 14.77 -0.06
CA PRO A 164 -5.69 15.85 0.52
C PRO A 164 -4.23 15.48 0.87
N MET A 165 -3.89 14.20 0.89
CA MET A 165 -2.52 13.70 1.05
C MET A 165 -2.13 12.78 -0.10
N GLN A 166 -0.87 12.33 -0.11
CA GLN A 166 -0.36 11.39 -1.11
C GLN A 166 -1.32 10.19 -1.28
N GLN A 167 -1.41 9.69 -2.52
CA GLN A 167 -2.35 8.63 -2.86
C GLN A 167 -2.19 7.43 -1.92
N HIS A 168 -3.31 6.93 -1.41
CA HIS A 168 -3.41 5.85 -0.42
C HIS A 168 -2.83 6.15 0.98
N GLY A 169 -2.61 7.42 1.33
CA GLY A 169 -2.14 7.81 2.65
C GLY A 169 -0.68 7.44 2.90
N PHE A 170 -0.31 7.16 4.14
CA PHE A 170 1.09 7.07 4.57
C PHE A 170 1.47 5.80 5.32
N ALA A 171 0.52 4.94 5.69
CA ALA A 171 0.83 3.73 6.46
C ALA A 171 1.85 2.81 5.76
N ARG A 172 1.76 2.70 4.43
CA ARG A 172 2.70 1.96 3.57
C ARG A 172 4.07 2.65 3.35
N ASN A 173 4.27 3.84 3.91
CA ASN A 173 5.51 4.63 3.80
C ASN A 173 6.27 4.72 5.14
N MET A 174 5.75 4.11 6.20
CA MET A 174 6.31 4.21 7.55
C MET A 174 6.79 2.85 8.04
N ASN A 175 7.79 2.83 8.91
CA ASN A 175 8.17 1.60 9.61
C ASN A 175 7.15 1.30 10.71
N TRP A 176 6.72 0.05 10.76
CA TRP A 176 5.92 -0.52 11.83
C TRP A 176 6.84 -1.23 12.82
N SER A 177 6.47 -1.21 14.09
CA SER A 177 7.21 -1.86 15.17
C SER A 177 6.56 -3.19 15.53
N ILE A 178 7.36 -4.21 15.84
CA ILE A 178 6.82 -5.45 16.44
C ILE A 178 6.49 -5.18 17.89
N VAL A 179 5.26 -5.47 18.30
CA VAL A 179 4.80 -5.29 19.69
C VAL A 179 4.41 -6.60 20.37
N ASP A 180 4.16 -7.66 19.61
CA ASP A 180 3.88 -8.99 20.15
C ASP A 180 4.23 -10.08 19.15
N SER A 181 4.58 -11.27 19.66
CA SER A 181 4.79 -12.48 18.87
C SER A 181 4.33 -13.70 19.66
N GLU A 182 3.47 -14.51 19.05
CA GLU A 182 2.89 -15.70 19.69
C GLU A 182 3.06 -16.92 18.78
N ASN A 183 2.83 -18.11 19.33
CA ASN A 183 2.61 -19.32 18.55
C ASN A 183 1.41 -20.04 19.15
N VAL A 184 0.34 -20.18 18.38
CA VAL A 184 -0.91 -20.81 18.83
C VAL A 184 -1.05 -22.13 18.09
N GLU A 185 -0.84 -23.23 18.80
CA GLU A 185 -0.97 -24.59 18.27
C GLU A 185 -0.13 -24.84 16.99
N GLY A 186 1.08 -24.27 16.93
CA GLY A 186 1.97 -24.39 15.78
C GLY A 186 1.76 -23.34 14.69
N ASN A 187 0.78 -22.45 14.85
CA ASN A 187 0.55 -21.32 13.95
C ASN A 187 1.29 -20.07 14.50
N PRO A 188 2.34 -19.58 13.82
CA PRO A 188 3.04 -18.39 14.26
C PRO A 188 2.16 -17.15 14.05
N VAL A 189 2.29 -16.21 14.99
CA VAL A 189 1.51 -14.99 15.05
C VAL A 189 2.45 -13.82 15.34
N ILE A 190 2.24 -12.70 14.65
CA ILE A 190 2.96 -11.45 14.90
C ILE A 190 1.97 -10.30 14.97
N THR A 191 2.18 -9.37 15.90
CA THR A 191 1.42 -8.11 15.95
C THR A 191 2.38 -6.95 15.73
N LEU A 192 2.08 -6.17 14.69
CA LEU A 192 2.79 -4.94 14.34
C LEU A 192 2.01 -3.71 14.82
N GLU A 193 2.71 -2.64 15.15
CA GLU A 193 2.14 -1.36 15.56
C GLU A 193 2.65 -0.22 14.69
N LEU A 194 1.73 0.66 14.30
CA LEU A 194 2.03 1.98 13.74
C LEU A 194 1.37 3.04 14.63
N LYS A 195 2.13 4.08 14.97
CA LYS A 195 1.66 5.27 15.69
C LYS A 195 1.96 6.53 14.90
N ASP A 196 1.32 7.62 15.27
CA ASP A 196 1.63 8.93 14.72
C ASP A 196 3.08 9.36 15.03
N GLY A 197 3.62 10.19 14.16
CA GLY A 197 4.96 10.77 14.30
C GLY A 197 5.12 11.98 13.39
N PRO A 198 6.29 12.64 13.37
CA PRO A 198 6.45 13.90 12.63
C PRO A 198 6.04 13.82 11.15
N TYR A 199 6.29 12.69 10.49
CA TYR A 199 5.91 12.48 9.09
C TYR A 199 4.39 12.43 8.90
N SER A 200 3.69 11.54 9.61
CA SER A 200 2.21 11.44 9.51
C SER A 200 1.52 12.71 9.99
N ARG A 201 1.97 13.29 11.10
CA ARG A 201 1.45 14.57 11.65
C ARG A 201 1.54 15.74 10.69
N SER A 202 2.53 15.73 9.78
CA SER A 202 2.67 16.78 8.77
C SER A 202 1.58 16.74 7.68
N MET A 203 0.94 15.57 7.48
CA MET A 203 -0.11 15.36 6.48
C MET A 203 -1.51 15.23 7.12
N TRP A 204 -1.58 14.63 8.31
CA TRP A 204 -2.81 14.33 9.05
C TRP A 204 -2.53 14.46 10.54
N ASP A 205 -2.85 15.62 11.11
CA ASP A 205 -2.50 16.00 12.49
C ASP A 205 -3.46 15.39 13.54
N PHE A 206 -3.40 14.07 13.66
CA PHE A 206 -4.11 13.29 14.68
C PHE A 206 -3.19 12.27 15.35
N SER A 207 -3.40 12.03 16.65
CA SER A 207 -2.83 10.87 17.32
C SER A 207 -3.64 9.63 16.95
N PHE A 208 -2.97 8.55 16.59
CA PHE A 208 -3.62 7.27 16.36
C PHE A 208 -2.72 6.13 16.79
N LYS A 209 -3.32 4.95 16.96
CA LYS A 209 -2.61 3.68 17.08
C LYS A 209 -3.24 2.67 16.14
N ALA A 210 -2.45 2.09 15.25
CA ALA A 210 -2.85 0.98 14.41
C ALA A 210 -2.13 -0.29 14.88
N LEU A 211 -2.88 -1.35 15.19
CA LEU A 211 -2.35 -2.69 15.44
C LEU A 211 -2.71 -3.59 14.26
N TYR A 212 -1.73 -4.31 13.74
CA TYR A 212 -1.90 -5.24 12.63
C TYR A 212 -1.39 -6.61 13.04
N LYS A 213 -2.33 -7.52 13.33
CA LYS A 213 -2.05 -8.90 13.72
C LYS A 213 -2.07 -9.79 12.48
N VAL A 214 -1.07 -10.64 12.33
CA VAL A 214 -0.93 -11.58 11.21
C VAL A 214 -0.78 -12.98 11.77
N ILE A 215 -1.62 -13.90 11.31
CA ILE A 215 -1.66 -15.30 11.73
C ILE A 215 -1.47 -16.16 10.50
N LEU A 216 -0.43 -17.00 10.52
CA LEU A 216 -0.16 -17.94 9.43
C LEU A 216 -0.51 -19.37 9.85
N ASN A 217 -1.38 -20.00 9.06
CA ASN A 217 -1.68 -21.43 9.16
C ASN A 217 -1.21 -22.15 7.88
N SER A 218 -1.30 -23.47 7.87
CA SER A 218 -0.94 -24.37 6.76
C SER A 218 -1.47 -23.97 5.37
N LYS A 219 -2.72 -23.50 5.31
CA LYS A 219 -3.43 -23.15 4.07
C LYS A 219 -4.17 -21.81 4.14
N SER A 220 -3.90 -21.01 5.16
CA SER A 220 -4.56 -19.72 5.33
C SER A 220 -3.67 -18.67 5.94
N LEU A 221 -3.91 -17.42 5.54
CA LEU A 221 -3.32 -16.21 6.10
C LEU A 221 -4.45 -15.32 6.62
N SER A 222 -4.50 -15.11 7.93
CA SER A 222 -5.47 -14.20 8.55
C SER A 222 -4.78 -12.92 8.99
N THR A 223 -5.48 -11.81 8.87
CA THR A 223 -5.01 -10.50 9.32
C THR A 223 -6.13 -9.78 10.06
N GLU A 224 -5.77 -9.02 11.10
CA GLU A 224 -6.68 -8.14 11.85
C GLU A 224 -6.04 -6.76 11.93
N LEU A 225 -6.76 -5.73 11.52
CA LEU A 225 -6.35 -4.34 11.63
C LEU A 225 -7.27 -3.63 12.65
N ILE A 226 -6.67 -3.11 13.71
CA ILE A 226 -7.35 -2.29 14.72
C ILE A 226 -6.80 -0.87 14.63
N ILE A 227 -7.66 0.10 14.35
CA ILE A 227 -7.33 1.54 14.40
C ILE A 227 -8.01 2.14 15.62
N THR A 228 -7.22 2.67 16.55
CA THR A 228 -7.69 3.38 17.74
C THR A 228 -7.44 4.87 17.62
N ASN A 229 -8.45 5.68 17.90
CA ASN A 229 -8.28 7.12 18.09
C ASN A 229 -7.66 7.41 19.46
N THR A 230 -6.40 7.86 19.46
CA THR A 230 -5.67 8.25 20.68
C THR A 230 -5.53 9.77 20.80
N ASP A 231 -6.18 10.54 19.92
CA ASP A 231 -6.24 11.99 19.98
C ASP A 231 -7.35 12.43 20.95
N LYS A 232 -7.40 13.73 21.24
CA LYS A 232 -8.48 14.36 22.00
C LYS A 232 -9.62 14.84 21.09
N LYS A 233 -9.44 14.73 19.78
CA LYS A 233 -10.40 15.15 18.75
C LYS A 233 -10.91 13.92 17.99
N PRO A 234 -12.16 13.93 17.52
CA PRO A 234 -12.61 12.92 16.56
C PRO A 234 -11.81 13.05 15.27
N PHE A 235 -11.61 11.92 14.59
CA PHE A 235 -11.09 11.90 13.22
C PHE A 235 -11.90 10.97 12.33
N SER A 236 -11.71 11.13 11.02
CA SER A 236 -12.24 10.22 10.03
C SER A 236 -11.14 9.71 9.11
N PHE A 237 -11.30 8.48 8.63
CA PHE A 237 -10.38 7.85 7.70
C PHE A 237 -11.12 6.91 6.74
N SER A 238 -10.47 6.59 5.63
CA SER A 238 -10.77 5.43 4.79
C SER A 238 -9.54 4.52 4.75
N THR A 239 -9.75 3.24 4.46
CA THR A 239 -8.64 2.28 4.48
C THR A 239 -8.83 1.13 3.50
N ALA A 240 -7.74 0.49 3.09
CA ALA A 240 -7.77 -0.74 2.31
C ALA A 240 -6.50 -1.57 2.52
N LEU A 241 -6.63 -2.89 2.35
CA LEU A 241 -5.52 -3.80 2.10
C LEU A 241 -5.46 -4.05 0.59
N HIS A 242 -4.46 -3.45 -0.07
CA HIS A 242 -4.33 -3.44 -1.53
C HIS A 242 -3.71 -4.75 -2.03
N THR A 243 -4.34 -5.89 -1.77
CA THR A 243 -3.75 -7.22 -1.98
C THR A 243 -3.46 -7.53 -3.45
N TYR A 244 -2.20 -7.83 -3.76
CA TYR A 244 -1.74 -8.31 -5.07
C TYR A 244 -1.65 -9.84 -5.04
N PHE A 245 -2.57 -10.49 -5.74
CA PHE A 245 -2.55 -11.94 -5.90
C PHE A 245 -1.73 -12.33 -7.11
N ARG A 246 -0.88 -13.35 -6.96
CA ARG A 246 -0.24 -13.99 -8.11
C ARG A 246 -1.29 -14.72 -8.93
N ALA A 247 -1.39 -14.38 -10.20
CA ALA A 247 -2.44 -14.87 -11.07
C ALA A 247 -2.01 -14.87 -12.53
N SER A 248 -2.64 -15.69 -13.37
CA SER A 248 -2.62 -15.52 -14.82
C SER A 248 -3.83 -14.67 -15.21
N VAL A 249 -3.62 -13.41 -15.61
CA VAL A 249 -4.72 -12.45 -15.85
C VAL A 249 -5.78 -12.99 -16.82
N THR A 250 -5.38 -13.82 -17.79
CA THR A 250 -6.29 -14.41 -18.79
C THR A 250 -7.17 -15.52 -18.23
N GLY A 251 -6.73 -16.19 -17.17
CA GLY A 251 -7.51 -17.21 -16.45
C GLY A 251 -8.13 -16.68 -15.16
N ALA A 252 -7.70 -15.51 -14.69
CA ALA A 252 -8.11 -14.96 -13.41
C ALA A 252 -9.57 -14.51 -13.43
N SER A 253 -10.31 -14.85 -12.37
CA SER A 253 -11.72 -14.51 -12.27
C SER A 253 -12.19 -14.42 -10.82
N VAL A 254 -13.14 -13.53 -10.53
CA VAL A 254 -13.67 -13.30 -9.19
C VAL A 254 -15.16 -13.60 -9.15
N LYS A 255 -15.57 -14.47 -8.22
CA LYS A 255 -16.98 -14.79 -7.92
C LYS A 255 -17.41 -14.13 -6.62
N GLY A 256 -18.72 -13.91 -6.49
CA GLY A 256 -19.34 -13.33 -5.30
C GLY A 256 -19.82 -11.88 -5.49
N LEU A 257 -19.54 -11.25 -6.63
CA LEU A 257 -19.89 -9.85 -6.87
C LEU A 257 -21.22 -9.64 -7.61
N LYS A 258 -21.90 -10.71 -8.03
CA LYS A 258 -23.19 -10.59 -8.72
C LYS A 258 -24.21 -9.88 -7.84
N GLY A 259 -24.86 -8.88 -8.41
CA GLY A 259 -25.83 -8.02 -7.77
C GLY A 259 -25.21 -6.85 -7.00
N CYS A 260 -23.88 -6.80 -6.85
CA CYS A 260 -23.19 -5.74 -6.13
C CYS A 260 -23.19 -4.45 -6.97
N LYS A 261 -23.37 -3.33 -6.30
CA LYS A 261 -23.22 -1.99 -6.87
C LYS A 261 -21.72 -1.69 -6.98
N TYR A 262 -21.27 -1.14 -8.11
CA TYR A 262 -19.87 -0.78 -8.26
C TYR A 262 -19.66 0.54 -8.99
N LEU A 263 -18.50 1.14 -8.75
CA LEU A 263 -17.99 2.34 -9.39
C LEU A 263 -16.83 1.92 -10.30
N ASN A 264 -16.96 2.12 -11.61
CA ASN A 264 -15.88 1.94 -12.57
C ASN A 264 -15.10 3.24 -12.75
N LYS A 265 -13.81 3.25 -12.43
CA LYS A 265 -12.93 4.42 -12.62
C LYS A 265 -12.41 4.58 -14.04
N ASP A 266 -12.68 3.63 -14.92
CA ASP A 266 -12.41 3.75 -16.35
C ASP A 266 -13.65 4.27 -17.10
N PRO A 267 -13.53 5.27 -18.00
CA PRO A 267 -12.31 5.94 -18.46
C PRO A 267 -11.87 7.15 -17.62
N ASP A 268 -12.70 7.59 -16.66
CA ASP A 268 -12.44 8.80 -15.88
C ASP A 268 -12.51 8.52 -14.36
N PRO A 269 -11.36 8.48 -13.66
CA PRO A 269 -11.33 8.20 -12.22
C PRO A 269 -11.91 9.34 -11.39
N THR A 270 -12.08 10.55 -11.95
CA THR A 270 -12.69 11.69 -11.27
C THR A 270 -14.21 11.70 -11.34
N ASN A 271 -14.78 10.96 -12.29
CA ASN A 271 -16.22 10.79 -12.47
C ASN A 271 -16.55 9.31 -12.75
N PRO A 272 -16.39 8.43 -11.74
CA PRO A 272 -16.54 7.01 -11.94
C PRO A 272 -17.99 6.64 -12.31
N LEU A 273 -18.14 5.72 -13.25
CA LEU A 273 -19.43 5.25 -13.71
C LEU A 273 -20.02 4.26 -12.71
N GLU A 274 -21.19 4.59 -12.19
CA GLU A 274 -21.94 3.73 -11.28
C GLU A 274 -22.74 2.68 -12.08
N SER A 275 -22.65 1.42 -11.67
CA SER A 275 -23.37 0.31 -12.29
C SER A 275 -23.64 -0.82 -11.28
N LYS A 276 -24.29 -1.89 -11.75
CA LYS A 276 -24.54 -3.12 -11.00
C LYS A 276 -23.91 -4.29 -11.74
N GLU A 277 -23.24 -5.17 -11.01
CA GLU A 277 -22.60 -6.34 -11.59
C GLU A 277 -23.60 -7.47 -11.83
N ASP A 278 -23.92 -7.77 -13.08
CA ASP A 278 -24.89 -8.81 -13.43
C ASP A 278 -24.24 -10.16 -13.76
N ARG A 279 -22.90 -10.19 -13.92
CA ARG A 279 -22.15 -11.42 -14.23
C ARG A 279 -22.00 -12.29 -12.98
N ASP A 280 -22.06 -13.60 -13.16
CA ASP A 280 -21.73 -14.56 -12.09
C ASP A 280 -20.24 -14.55 -11.72
N VAL A 281 -19.40 -14.15 -12.67
CA VAL A 281 -17.95 -14.09 -12.54
C VAL A 281 -17.42 -12.83 -13.22
N VAL A 282 -16.54 -12.10 -12.53
CA VAL A 282 -15.83 -10.94 -13.07
C VAL A 282 -14.45 -11.37 -13.57
N THR A 283 -14.10 -10.97 -14.79
CA THR A 283 -12.79 -11.24 -15.41
C THR A 283 -12.01 -9.94 -15.66
N PHE A 284 -10.76 -10.07 -16.12
CA PHE A 284 -9.85 -8.95 -16.37
C PHE A 284 -9.49 -8.84 -17.87
N PRO A 285 -10.43 -8.44 -18.76
CA PRO A 285 -10.21 -8.42 -20.21
C PRO A 285 -9.32 -7.27 -20.71
N GLY A 286 -9.02 -6.30 -19.84
CA GLY A 286 -8.32 -5.07 -20.15
C GLY A 286 -7.94 -4.33 -18.87
N PHE A 287 -7.87 -3.00 -18.93
CA PHE A 287 -7.74 -2.19 -17.72
C PHE A 287 -8.99 -2.36 -16.86
N VAL A 288 -8.80 -2.63 -15.57
CA VAL A 288 -9.87 -2.75 -14.59
C VAL A 288 -9.48 -1.91 -13.38
N ASP A 289 -10.37 -1.02 -12.95
CA ASP A 289 -10.30 -0.30 -11.68
C ASP A 289 -11.73 -0.08 -11.19
N CYS A 290 -12.29 -1.12 -10.55
CA CYS A 290 -13.68 -1.16 -10.12
C CYS A 290 -13.76 -1.26 -8.59
N VAL A 291 -14.54 -0.37 -7.99
CA VAL A 291 -14.85 -0.38 -6.56
C VAL A 291 -16.26 -0.94 -6.37
N TYR A 292 -16.37 -2.11 -5.76
CA TYR A 292 -17.63 -2.76 -5.38
C TYR A 292 -18.02 -2.30 -3.97
N LEU A 293 -19.18 -1.64 -3.87
CA LEU A 293 -19.71 -1.03 -2.65
C LEU A 293 -20.59 -2.03 -1.90
N ASP A 294 -20.46 -2.07 -0.57
CA ASP A 294 -21.19 -3.02 0.28
C ASP A 294 -21.06 -4.46 -0.25
N ALA A 295 -19.83 -4.84 -0.61
CA ALA A 295 -19.49 -6.12 -1.19
C ALA A 295 -19.75 -7.27 -0.18
N PRO A 296 -20.09 -8.48 -0.66
CA PRO A 296 -20.23 -9.63 0.22
C PRO A 296 -18.98 -9.93 1.03
N THR A 297 -19.17 -10.56 2.19
CA THR A 297 -18.09 -10.89 3.12
C THR A 297 -17.16 -12.01 2.65
N GLU A 298 -17.49 -12.69 1.54
CA GLU A 298 -16.64 -13.68 0.90
C GLU A 298 -16.61 -13.49 -0.63
N LEU A 299 -15.39 -13.42 -1.18
CA LEU A 299 -15.11 -13.50 -2.60
C LEU A 299 -14.27 -14.74 -2.89
N LEU A 300 -14.44 -15.33 -4.07
CA LEU A 300 -13.60 -16.42 -4.55
C LEU A 300 -12.81 -15.95 -5.76
N LEU A 301 -11.48 -15.90 -5.63
CA LEU A 301 -10.56 -15.62 -6.72
C LEU A 301 -10.04 -16.93 -7.30
N ASP A 302 -10.43 -17.27 -8.53
CA ASP A 302 -9.66 -18.20 -9.35
C ASP A 302 -8.45 -17.43 -9.88
N ASN A 303 -7.24 -17.86 -9.52
CA ASN A 303 -6.02 -17.16 -9.95
C ASN A 303 -5.58 -17.54 -11.37
N GLY A 304 -6.28 -18.43 -12.07
CA GLY A 304 -5.90 -18.89 -13.41
C GLY A 304 -4.61 -19.72 -13.43
N LEU A 305 -4.08 -20.09 -12.26
CA LEU A 305 -2.87 -20.91 -12.07
C LEU A 305 -3.18 -22.20 -11.31
N GLY A 306 -4.46 -22.56 -11.20
CA GLY A 306 -4.93 -23.80 -10.58
C GLY A 306 -5.31 -23.70 -9.10
N ASP A 307 -5.29 -22.50 -8.49
CA ASP A 307 -5.85 -22.31 -7.15
C ASP A 307 -7.11 -21.44 -7.19
N THR A 308 -8.06 -21.76 -6.32
CA THR A 308 -9.14 -20.85 -5.92
C THR A 308 -8.87 -20.37 -4.51
N ILE A 309 -8.71 -19.06 -4.35
CA ILE A 309 -8.43 -18.39 -3.09
C ILE A 309 -9.75 -17.83 -2.56
N SER A 310 -10.17 -18.28 -1.39
CA SER A 310 -11.28 -17.67 -0.63
C SER A 310 -10.75 -16.44 0.10
N ILE A 311 -11.41 -15.31 -0.11
CA ILE A 311 -11.11 -14.01 0.47
C ILE A 311 -12.31 -13.64 1.35
N ARG A 312 -12.25 -14.04 2.62
CA ARG A 312 -13.27 -13.71 3.62
C ARG A 312 -12.89 -12.47 4.40
N ASN A 313 -13.88 -11.73 4.88
CA ASN A 313 -13.63 -10.55 5.68
C ASN A 313 -14.75 -10.23 6.68
N THR A 314 -14.37 -9.46 7.70
CA THR A 314 -15.27 -8.78 8.64
C THR A 314 -14.95 -7.30 8.61
N ASN A 315 -15.97 -6.43 8.48
CA ASN A 315 -15.89 -4.96 8.48
C ASN A 315 -15.10 -4.30 7.32
N TRP A 316 -14.61 -5.06 6.35
CA TRP A 316 -14.17 -4.52 5.06
C TRP A 316 -15.38 -4.47 4.11
N SER A 317 -16.16 -3.38 4.21
CA SER A 317 -17.45 -3.29 3.51
C SER A 317 -17.36 -3.20 2.00
N ASP A 318 -16.20 -2.84 1.45
CA ASP A 318 -16.01 -2.62 0.02
C ASP A 318 -14.94 -3.57 -0.52
N ALA A 319 -14.99 -3.84 -1.82
CA ALA A 319 -13.95 -4.59 -2.52
C ALA A 319 -13.44 -3.82 -3.74
N VAL A 320 -12.16 -3.90 -4.04
CA VAL A 320 -11.59 -3.28 -5.25
C VAL A 320 -11.01 -4.35 -6.13
N LEU A 321 -11.39 -4.35 -7.41
CA LEU A 321 -10.74 -5.14 -8.43
C LEU A 321 -9.88 -4.22 -9.28
N TRP A 322 -8.60 -4.55 -9.40
CA TRP A 322 -7.67 -3.76 -10.20
C TRP A 322 -6.69 -4.60 -11.00
N ASN A 323 -6.52 -4.24 -12.26
CA ASN A 323 -5.41 -4.67 -13.11
C ASN A 323 -5.07 -3.52 -14.07
N PRO A 324 -3.79 -3.07 -14.11
CA PRO A 324 -3.38 -1.92 -14.91
C PRO A 324 -3.27 -2.21 -16.41
N HIS A 325 -3.36 -3.48 -16.81
CA HIS A 325 -3.19 -3.92 -18.18
C HIS A 325 -1.90 -3.37 -18.81
N LEU A 326 -1.95 -2.87 -20.04
CA LEU A 326 -0.80 -2.34 -20.76
C LEU A 326 -0.15 -1.12 -20.09
N GLN A 327 -0.76 -0.48 -19.09
CA GLN A 327 -0.09 0.55 -18.29
C GLN A 327 1.05 -0.02 -17.44
N MET A 328 1.11 -1.35 -17.25
CA MET A 328 2.25 -2.06 -16.66
C MET A 328 2.60 -3.30 -17.50
N GLU A 329 2.96 -3.08 -18.76
CA GLU A 329 3.22 -4.13 -19.75
C GLU A 329 4.18 -5.23 -19.24
N ALA A 330 5.17 -4.85 -18.42
CA ALA A 330 6.18 -5.77 -17.89
C ALA A 330 5.65 -6.86 -16.95
N CYS A 331 4.48 -6.68 -16.31
CA CYS A 331 4.02 -7.62 -15.28
C CYS A 331 2.50 -7.76 -15.11
N TYR A 332 1.67 -7.00 -15.84
CA TYR A 332 0.20 -7.04 -15.67
C TYR A 332 -0.43 -8.43 -15.89
N ARG A 333 0.29 -9.33 -16.57
CA ARG A 333 -0.17 -10.69 -16.86
C ARG A 333 -0.09 -11.62 -15.65
N ASP A 334 0.72 -11.26 -14.66
CA ASP A 334 1.13 -12.16 -13.57
C ASP A 334 0.45 -11.85 -12.23
N PHE A 335 -0.46 -10.87 -12.22
CA PHE A 335 -1.22 -10.52 -11.02
C PHE A 335 -2.59 -9.93 -11.31
N VAL A 336 -3.44 -10.00 -10.29
CA VAL A 336 -4.65 -9.19 -10.16
C VAL A 336 -4.74 -8.68 -8.73
N CYS A 337 -5.33 -7.50 -8.54
CA CYS A 337 -5.66 -7.02 -7.21
C CYS A 337 -7.12 -7.32 -6.89
N VAL A 338 -7.31 -7.91 -5.71
CA VAL A 338 -8.62 -8.08 -5.07
C VAL A 338 -8.47 -7.58 -3.65
N GLU A 339 -8.90 -6.35 -3.44
CA GLU A 339 -8.59 -5.58 -2.22
C GLU A 339 -9.78 -5.62 -1.28
N ASN A 340 -9.50 -5.78 0.02
CA ASN A 340 -10.48 -5.51 1.06
C ASN A 340 -10.40 -4.02 1.40
N ALA A 341 -11.52 -3.30 1.31
CA ALA A 341 -11.55 -1.86 1.46
C ALA A 341 -12.69 -1.39 2.36
N LYS A 342 -12.49 -0.21 2.95
CA LYS A 342 -13.49 0.59 3.63
C LYS A 342 -13.32 2.02 3.13
N ILE A 343 -14.03 2.33 2.06
CA ILE A 343 -13.86 3.57 1.28
C ILE A 343 -14.74 4.68 1.86
N GLY A 344 -15.93 4.31 2.34
CA GLY A 344 -16.74 5.20 3.17
C GLY A 344 -16.00 5.59 4.45
N ASN A 345 -16.08 6.87 4.81
CA ASN A 345 -15.39 7.41 6.00
C ASN A 345 -15.84 6.68 7.27
N VAL A 346 -14.88 6.08 7.97
CA VAL A 346 -15.02 5.64 9.35
C VAL A 346 -14.74 6.85 10.24
N GLN A 347 -15.66 7.21 11.12
CA GLN A 347 -15.46 8.24 12.14
C GLN A 347 -15.22 7.58 13.49
N LEU A 348 -14.17 8.00 14.19
CA LEU A 348 -13.86 7.56 15.55
C LEU A 348 -13.82 8.76 16.49
N GLU A 349 -14.63 8.71 17.54
CA GLU A 349 -14.48 9.58 18.71
C GLU A 349 -13.21 9.20 19.51
N PRO A 350 -12.70 10.09 20.39
CA PRO A 350 -11.57 9.75 21.26
C PRO A 350 -11.76 8.40 21.96
N GLU A 351 -10.69 7.61 22.03
CA GLU A 351 -10.63 6.26 22.65
C GLU A 351 -11.41 5.17 21.90
N GLN A 352 -12.20 5.50 20.87
CA GLN A 352 -12.87 4.50 20.06
C GLN A 352 -11.89 3.77 19.14
N SER A 353 -12.26 2.54 18.80
CA SER A 353 -11.51 1.71 17.85
C SER A 353 -12.41 1.17 16.75
N TRP A 354 -11.85 1.02 15.56
CA TRP A 354 -12.42 0.27 14.46
C TRP A 354 -11.55 -0.95 14.18
N THR A 355 -12.18 -2.11 14.02
CA THR A 355 -11.52 -3.39 13.75
C THR A 355 -12.03 -3.98 12.46
N ALA A 356 -11.14 -4.50 11.63
CA ALA A 356 -11.50 -5.30 10.47
C ALA A 356 -10.54 -6.46 10.26
N GLU A 357 -11.08 -7.56 9.74
CA GLU A 357 -10.38 -8.83 9.60
C GLU A 357 -10.41 -9.28 8.15
N GLN A 358 -9.29 -9.78 7.63
CA GLN A 358 -9.23 -10.49 6.34
C GLN A 358 -8.74 -11.92 6.60
N HIS A 359 -9.37 -12.88 5.95
CA HIS A 359 -8.98 -14.27 6.00
C HIS A 359 -8.86 -14.82 4.58
N LEU A 360 -7.61 -15.08 4.18
CA LEU A 360 -7.26 -15.68 2.90
C LEU A 360 -7.05 -17.19 3.10
N SER A 361 -7.65 -18.02 2.26
CA SER A 361 -7.44 -19.47 2.34
C SER A 361 -7.52 -20.16 0.98
N ILE A 362 -6.85 -21.30 0.84
CA ILE A 362 -6.98 -22.21 -0.29
C ILE A 362 -7.55 -23.57 0.15
N GLY A 363 -8.22 -24.28 -0.78
CA GLY A 363 -8.80 -25.61 -0.57
C GLY A 363 -7.79 -26.72 -0.26
#